data_AF-A0A967WUT6-F1
#
_entry.id   AF-A0A967WUT6-F1
#
_cell.length_a   1.000
_cell.length_b   1.000
_cell.length_c   1.000
_cell.angle_alpha   90.00
_cell.angle_beta   90.00
_cell.angle_gamma   90.00
#
_symmetry.space_group_name_H-M   'P 1'
#
loop_
_entity.id
_entity.type
_entity.pdbx_description
1 polymer ?
#
loop_
_entity_poly.entity_id
_entity_poly.type
_entity_poly.pdbx_seq_one_letter_code
_entity_poly.pdbx_strand_id
1 'polypeptide(L)'
;SYEMIVLTDELVAMADHLMQGIEVSDDTVLVDELDRVGPGGHFMDTEETLGRFRDFWYPGLLDRRIRSQWLESGATTLGQRLTARVLEI
;
A
#
# COMPACT_ATOMS: atom_id res chain seq x y z
N SER A 1 -7.40 5.78 -24.70
CA SER A 1 -6.28 6.52 -24.10
C SER A 1 -5.37 5.50 -23.43
N TYR A 2 -4.06 5.57 -23.66
CA TYR A 2 -3.10 4.62 -23.08
C TYR A 2 -3.00 4.76 -21.56
N GLU A 3 -3.20 5.98 -21.04
CA GLU A 3 -3.24 6.29 -19.62
C GLU A 3 -4.36 5.53 -18.90
N MET A 4 -5.51 5.35 -19.56
CA MET A 4 -6.61 4.55 -18.99
C MET A 4 -6.25 3.08 -18.86
N ILE A 5 -5.47 2.52 -19.79
CA ILE A 5 -5.03 1.12 -19.70
C ILE A 5 -4.10 0.94 -18.49
N VAL A 6 -3.12 1.82 -18.34
CA VAL A 6 -2.19 1.81 -17.20
C VAL A 6 -2.92 2.04 -15.87
N LEU A 7 -3.90 2.95 -15.84
CA LEU A 7 -4.71 3.15 -14.65
C LEU A 7 -5.53 1.89 -14.32
N THR A 8 -6.12 1.24 -15.32
CA THR A 8 -6.90 0.02 -15.10
C THR A 8 -6.02 -1.11 -14.57
N ASP A 9 -4.77 -1.26 -15.04
CA ASP A 9 -3.80 -2.23 -14.51
C ASP A 9 -3.59 -2.06 -13.00
N GLU A 10 -3.34 -0.83 -12.55
CA GLU A 10 -3.21 -0.49 -11.12
C GLU A 10 -4.48 -0.84 -10.32
N LEU A 11 -5.65 -0.54 -10.88
CA LEU A 11 -6.94 -0.82 -10.23
C LEU A 11 -7.26 -2.31 -10.18
N VAL A 12 -6.87 -3.09 -11.20
CA VAL A 12 -7.02 -4.54 -11.21
C VAL A 12 -6.12 -5.15 -10.13
N ALA A 13 -4.86 -4.72 -10.00
CA ALA A 13 -3.98 -5.20 -8.94
C ALA A 13 -4.55 -4.92 -7.54
N MET A 14 -5.15 -3.74 -7.34
CA MET A 14 -5.85 -3.40 -6.09
C MET A 14 -7.07 -4.31 -5.85
N ALA A 15 -7.87 -4.54 -6.88
CA ALA A 15 -9.06 -5.39 -6.79
C ALA A 15 -8.69 -6.85 -6.53
N ASP A 16 -7.65 -7.37 -7.18
CA ASP A 16 -7.12 -8.71 -6.98
C ASP A 16 -6.68 -8.92 -5.54
N HIS A 17 -5.93 -7.99 -4.96
CA HIS A 17 -5.56 -8.04 -3.55
C HIS A 17 -6.79 -8.01 -2.63
N LEU A 18 -7.76 -7.14 -2.90
CA LEU A 18 -9.00 -7.07 -2.14
C LEU A 18 -9.77 -8.40 -2.19
N MET A 19 -9.78 -9.07 -3.35
CA MET A 19 -10.47 -10.35 -3.54
C MET A 19 -9.79 -11.53 -2.82
N GLN A 20 -8.54 -11.40 -2.38
CA GLN A 20 -7.87 -12.42 -1.55
C GLN A 20 -8.59 -12.63 -0.20
N GLY A 21 -9.39 -11.65 0.23
CA GLY A 21 -10.14 -11.73 1.49
C GLY A 21 -9.25 -11.50 2.72
N ILE A 22 -9.76 -11.91 3.88
CA ILE A 22 -9.05 -11.79 5.16
C ILE A 22 -8.78 -13.20 5.68
N GLU A 23 -7.51 -13.56 5.79
CA GLU A 23 -7.11 -14.83 6.40
C GLU A 23 -7.28 -14.76 7.93
N VAL A 24 -8.04 -15.69 8.49
CA VAL A 24 -8.26 -15.81 9.94
C VAL A 24 -7.64 -17.12 10.42
N SER A 25 -6.53 -17.01 11.13
CA SER A 25 -5.76 -18.11 11.72
C SER A 25 -5.10 -17.63 13.01
N ASP A 26 -4.56 -18.54 13.82
CA ASP A 26 -3.85 -18.18 15.05
C ASP A 26 -2.68 -17.22 14.76
N ASP A 27 -2.00 -17.40 13.63
CA ASP A 27 -0.87 -16.57 13.18
C ASP A 27 -1.31 -15.18 12.67
N THR A 28 -2.56 -15.00 12.22
CA THR A 28 -3.05 -13.71 11.66
C THR A 28 -3.88 -12.90 12.64
N VAL A 29 -4.38 -13.52 13.71
CA VAL A 29 -5.14 -12.81 14.77
C VAL A 29 -4.22 -12.05 15.71
N LEU A 30 -3.00 -12.54 15.97
CA LEU A 30 -1.94 -11.84 16.72
C LEU A 30 -2.35 -11.42 18.15
N VAL A 31 -3.11 -12.26 18.86
CA VAL A 31 -3.59 -11.96 20.23
C VAL A 31 -2.43 -11.79 21.22
N ASP A 32 -1.45 -12.70 21.17
CA ASP A 32 -0.30 -12.67 22.08
C ASP A 32 0.54 -11.39 21.92
N GLU A 33 0.63 -10.90 20.68
CA GLU A 33 1.32 -9.65 20.35
C GLU A 33 0.56 -8.44 20.91
N LEU A 34 -0.77 -8.45 20.83
CA LEU A 34 -1.62 -7.40 21.40
C LEU A 34 -1.47 -7.33 22.92
N ASP A 35 -1.47 -8.47 23.60
CA ASP A 35 -1.24 -8.56 25.04
C ASP A 35 0.18 -8.11 25.44
N ARG A 36 1.18 -8.45 24.62
CA ARG A 36 2.58 -8.07 24.85
C ARG A 36 2.82 -6.56 24.71
N VAL A 37 2.24 -5.92 23.69
CA VAL A 37 2.39 -4.47 23.47
C VAL A 37 1.61 -3.67 24.51
N GLY A 38 0.39 -4.12 24.83
CA GLY A 38 -0.45 -3.52 25.86
C GLY A 38 -0.91 -2.08 25.57
N PRO A 39 -1.66 -1.48 26.50
CA PRO A 39 -2.25 -0.15 26.31
C PRO A 39 -1.20 0.95 26.18
N GLY A 40 -1.34 1.80 25.14
CA GLY A 40 -0.44 2.93 24.89
C GLY A 40 0.88 2.57 24.19
N GLY A 41 1.11 1.29 23.88
CA GLY A 41 2.21 0.85 23.03
C GLY A 41 1.94 1.06 21.53
N HIS A 42 2.92 0.69 20.71
CA HIS A 42 2.80 0.68 19.25
C HIS A 42 3.38 -0.60 18.65
N PHE A 43 2.93 -0.93 17.44
CA PHE A 43 3.33 -2.15 16.75
C PHE A 43 4.44 -1.95 15.70
N MET A 44 4.95 -0.71 15.53
CA MET A 44 5.82 -0.37 14.40
C MET A 44 7.17 -1.09 14.38
N ASP A 45 7.68 -1.46 15.55
CA ASP A 45 8.99 -2.07 15.77
C ASP A 45 8.91 -3.54 16.20
N THR A 46 7.73 -4.16 16.10
CA THR A 46 7.52 -5.54 16.53
C THR A 46 7.98 -6.51 15.46
N GLU A 47 8.45 -7.70 15.87
CA GLU A 47 8.92 -8.73 14.93
C GLU A 47 7.81 -9.14 13.95
N GLU A 48 6.56 -9.24 14.44
CA GLU A 48 5.38 -9.54 13.61
C GLU A 48 5.16 -8.49 12.52
N THR A 49 5.22 -7.20 12.88
CA THR A 49 5.06 -6.13 11.89
C THR A 49 6.21 -6.12 10.89
N LEU A 50 7.46 -6.32 11.34
CA LEU A 50 8.63 -6.34 10.47
C LEU A 50 8.61 -7.52 9.50
N GLY A 51 8.15 -8.69 9.95
CA GLY A 51 7.98 -9.89 9.12
C GLY A 51 6.90 -9.72 8.04
N ARG A 52 5.84 -8.98 8.34
CA ARG A 52 4.64 -8.82 7.50
C ARG A 52 4.55 -7.47 6.77
N PHE A 53 5.56 -6.61 6.91
CA PHE A 53 5.55 -5.25 6.36
C PHE A 53 5.36 -5.18 4.83
N ARG A 54 5.45 -6.31 4.11
CA ARG A 54 5.24 -6.36 2.65
C ARG A 54 3.96 -7.08 2.23
N ASP A 55 3.14 -7.52 3.18
CA ASP A 55 1.97 -8.37 2.90
C ASP A 55 0.75 -7.58 2.41
N PHE A 56 0.84 -6.26 2.35
CA PHE A 56 -0.22 -5.39 1.85
C PHE A 56 0.08 -4.87 0.46
N TRP A 57 -0.98 -4.66 -0.33
CA TRP A 57 -0.85 -3.96 -1.61
C TRP A 57 -0.48 -2.49 -1.41
N TYR A 58 0.63 -2.08 -2.05
CA TYR A 58 1.06 -0.70 -2.12
C TYR A 58 0.92 -0.18 -3.55
N PRO A 59 0.24 0.97 -3.76
CA PRO A 59 0.09 1.53 -5.08
C PRO A 59 1.43 2.00 -5.65
N GLY A 60 1.64 1.75 -6.94
CA GLY A 60 2.76 2.30 -7.70
C GLY A 60 2.48 3.69 -8.25
N LEU A 61 1.22 3.98 -8.61
CA LEU A 61 0.83 5.22 -9.30
C LEU A 61 -0.06 6.14 -8.46
N LEU A 62 -0.81 5.59 -7.51
CA LEU A 62 -1.59 6.37 -6.55
C LEU A 62 -0.68 6.88 -5.43
N ASP A 63 -0.57 8.21 -5.33
CA ASP A 63 0.36 8.83 -4.41
C ASP A 63 -0.23 8.90 -2.99
N ARG A 64 0.44 8.25 -2.03
CA ARG A 64 0.06 8.23 -0.61
C ARG A 64 0.90 9.19 0.25
N ARG A 65 1.79 9.98 -0.34
CA ARG A 65 2.61 10.93 0.41
C ARG A 65 1.74 12.01 1.06
N ILE A 66 2.18 12.48 2.21
CA ILE A 66 1.59 13.67 2.83
C ILE A 66 1.83 14.89 1.92
N ARG A 67 0.97 15.90 2.03
CA ARG A 67 0.97 17.06 1.12
C ARG A 67 2.34 17.75 1.00
N SER A 68 3.07 17.95 2.11
CA SER A 68 4.40 18.57 2.08
C SER A 68 5.39 17.76 1.24
N GLN A 69 5.47 16.45 1.49
CA GLN A 69 6.34 15.54 0.73
C GLN A 69 5.94 15.45 -0.75
N TRP A 70 4.65 15.46 -1.05
CA TRP A 70 4.16 15.50 -2.44
C TRP A 70 4.59 16.79 -3.16
N LEU A 71 4.48 17.94 -2.48
CA LEU A 71 4.94 19.23 -3.02
C LEU A 71 6.45 19.24 -3.27
N GLU A 72 7.25 18.77 -2.31
CA GLU A 72 8.71 18.65 -2.43
C GLU A 72 9.12 17.69 -3.56
N SER A 73 8.27 16.70 -3.84
CA SER A 73 8.48 15.73 -4.92
C SER A 73 7.95 16.20 -6.30
N GLY A 74 7.69 17.49 -6.46
CA GLY A 74 7.30 18.10 -7.74
C GLY A 74 5.79 18.18 -7.99
N ALA A 75 4.96 17.87 -6.99
CA ALA A 75 3.51 18.07 -7.04
C ALA A 75 2.82 17.44 -8.26
N THR A 76 3.27 16.25 -8.65
CA THR A 76 2.77 15.60 -9.88
C THR A 76 1.30 15.22 -9.74
N THR A 77 0.53 15.40 -10.81
CA THR A 77 -0.83 14.89 -10.92
C THR A 77 -0.82 13.41 -11.28
N LEU A 78 -1.94 12.71 -11.06
CA LEU A 78 -2.08 11.33 -11.50
C LEU A 78 -1.90 11.20 -13.01
N GLY A 79 -2.46 12.13 -13.80
CA GLY A 79 -2.31 12.13 -15.26
C GLY A 79 -0.85 12.21 -15.69
N GLN A 80 -0.05 13.06 -15.06
CA GLN A 80 1.39 13.14 -15.34
C GLN A 80 2.13 11.83 -15.04
N ARG A 81 1.80 11.16 -13.93
CA ARG A 81 2.37 9.84 -13.59
C ARG A 81 1.96 8.76 -14.57
N LEU A 82 0.69 8.75 -15.00
CA LEU A 82 0.18 7.82 -15.99
C LEU A 82 0.88 8.01 -17.34
N THR A 83 0.98 9.26 -17.82
CA THR A 83 1.70 9.55 -19.08
C THR A 83 3.16 9.14 -18.99
N ALA A 84 3.85 9.41 -17.88
CA ALA A 84 5.23 8.97 -17.68
C ALA A 84 5.35 7.44 -17.77
N ARG A 85 4.44 6.70 -17.10
CA ARG A 85 4.43 5.24 -17.13
C ARG A 85 4.15 4.67 -18.51
N VAL A 86 3.25 5.29 -19.29
CA VAL A 86 2.98 4.90 -20.68
C VAL A 86 4.24 5.03 -21.55
N LEU A 87 5.08 6.03 -21.31
CA LEU A 87 6.30 6.27 -22.09
C LEU A 87 7.47 5.33 -21.74
N GLU A 88 7.41 4.68 -20.57
CA GLU A 88 8.43 3.74 -20.10
C GLU A 88 8.23 2.29 -20.60
N ILE A 89 7.00 1.94 -21.00
CA ILE A 89 6.58 0.61 -21.47
C ILE A 89 6.69 0.55 -22.99
#